data_AF-R6ZL34-F1
#
_entry.id   AF-R6ZL34-F1
#
_cell.length_a   1.000
_cell.length_b   1.000
_cell.length_c   1.000
_cell.angle_alpha   90.00
_cell.angle_beta   90.00
_cell.angle_gamma   90.00
#
_symmetry.space_group_name_H-M   'P 1'
#
loop_
_entity.id
_entity.type
_entity.pdbx_description
1 polymer ?
#
loop_
_entity_poly.entity_id
_entity_poly.type
_entity_poly.pdbx_seq_one_letter_code
_entity_poly.pdbx_strand_id
1 'polypeptide(L)'
;MAKSIPSSGAGAVRIILKNKENFHFSLRNKGQEGDRISYLYDVFYENATGTLNMMVKDGVVEIAALNLSLGKVITLDSDTNLKKLCTFVLESEK
;
A
#
# COMPACT_ATOMS: atom_id res chain seq x y z
N MET A 1 -0.36 17.19 12.46
CA MET A 1 0.84 16.68 11.77
C MET A 1 0.82 15.17 11.89
N ALA A 2 0.84 14.48 10.76
CA ALA A 2 0.92 13.03 10.77
C ALA A 2 2.29 12.60 11.32
N LYS A 3 2.36 11.40 11.88
CA LYS A 3 3.64 10.85 12.33
C LYS A 3 4.46 10.41 11.13
N SER A 4 5.70 10.89 11.03
CA SER A 4 6.69 10.42 10.07
C SER A 4 7.00 8.92 10.26
N ILE A 5 7.35 8.25 9.17
CA ILE A 5 7.76 6.84 9.19
C ILE A 5 9.24 6.77 9.60
N PRO A 6 9.62 5.89 10.56
CA PRO A 6 11.01 5.68 10.91
C PRO A 6 11.84 5.26 9.68
N SER A 7 13.12 5.64 9.63
CA SER A 7 14.02 5.29 8.53
C SER A 7 14.16 3.78 8.29
N SER A 8 13.88 2.95 9.31
CA SER A 8 13.85 1.49 9.22
C SER A 8 12.56 0.92 8.58
N GLY A 9 11.56 1.75 8.30
CA GLY A 9 10.23 1.33 7.84
C GLY A 9 9.40 0.60 8.91
N ALA A 10 9.87 0.54 10.16
CA ALA A 10 9.19 -0.18 11.24
C ALA A 10 7.81 0.42 11.52
N GLY A 11 6.78 -0.43 11.50
CA GLY A 11 5.40 -0.02 11.77
C GLY A 11 4.79 0.92 10.72
N ALA A 12 5.40 1.05 9.53
CA ALA A 12 4.95 1.96 8.48
C ALA A 12 3.45 1.81 8.16
N VAL A 13 2.99 0.57 7.94
CA VAL A 13 1.57 0.30 7.62
C VAL A 13 0.64 0.79 8.73
N ARG A 14 0.99 0.55 10.00
CA ARG A 14 0.19 0.98 11.15
C ARG A 14 0.18 2.51 11.29
N ILE A 15 1.30 3.17 10.98
CA ILE A 15 1.40 4.63 11.00
C ILE A 15 0.49 5.22 9.91
N ILE A 16 0.59 4.70 8.69
CA ILE A 16 -0.25 5.12 7.56
C ILE A 16 -1.74 4.93 7.88
N LEU A 17 -2.13 3.75 8.36
CA LEU A 17 -3.53 3.45 8.72
C LEU A 17 -4.11 4.34 9.82
N LYS A 18 -3.27 4.93 10.67
CA LYS A 18 -3.70 5.87 11.72
C LYS A 18 -3.83 7.32 11.23
N ASN A 19 -3.24 7.65 10.08
CA ASN A 19 -3.22 9.00 9.52
C ASN A 19 -3.55 8.93 8.01
N LYS A 20 -4.62 8.22 7.67
CA LYS A 20 -5.00 7.88 6.28
C LYS A 20 -5.15 9.11 5.40
N GLU A 21 -5.56 10.22 5.98
CA GLU A 21 -5.74 11.52 5.32
C GLU A 21 -4.43 12.09 4.74
N ASN A 22 -3.27 11.62 5.20
CA ASN A 22 -1.94 12.02 4.70
C ASN A 22 -1.33 10.95 3.79
N PHE A 23 -2.07 9.87 3.52
CA PHE A 23 -1.66 8.84 2.57
C PHE A 23 -2.22 9.15 1.20
N HIS A 24 -1.36 9.61 0.32
CA HIS A 24 -1.71 9.91 -1.06
C HIS A 24 -1.20 8.80 -1.97
N PHE A 25 -1.99 8.45 -2.97
CA PHE A 25 -1.65 7.42 -3.93
C PHE A 25 -2.22 7.80 -5.29
N SER A 26 -1.50 7.43 -6.34
CA SER A 26 -1.89 7.63 -7.72
C SER A 26 -1.79 6.33 -8.47
N LEU A 27 -2.86 5.91 -9.13
CA LEU A 27 -2.84 4.72 -9.98
C LEU A 27 -1.86 4.96 -11.12
N ARG A 28 -0.85 4.10 -11.21
CA ARG A 28 0.17 4.14 -12.26
C ARG A 28 -0.10 3.12 -13.35
N ASN A 29 -0.52 1.92 -12.98
CA ASN A 29 -0.90 0.89 -13.94
C ASN A 29 -1.99 -0.01 -13.36
N LYS A 30 -2.90 -0.45 -14.23
CA LYS A 30 -3.94 -1.45 -13.94
C LYS A 30 -3.92 -2.48 -15.05
N GLY A 31 -3.74 -3.73 -14.69
CA GLY A 31 -3.69 -4.86 -15.62
C GLY A 31 -4.64 -5.97 -15.23
N GLN A 32 -4.73 -6.97 -16.10
CA GLN A 32 -5.41 -8.22 -15.83
C GLN A 32 -4.45 -9.38 -16.07
N GLU A 33 -4.29 -10.24 -15.08
CA GLU A 33 -3.47 -11.44 -15.12
C GLU A 33 -4.37 -12.66 -14.82
N GLY A 34 -4.92 -13.27 -15.88
CA GLY A 34 -5.92 -14.31 -15.75
C GLY A 34 -7.18 -13.82 -15.03
N ASP A 35 -7.50 -14.45 -13.89
CA ASP A 35 -8.65 -14.09 -13.05
C ASP A 35 -8.34 -12.95 -12.06
N ARG A 36 -7.10 -12.42 -12.07
CA ARG A 36 -6.65 -11.39 -11.13
C ARG A 36 -6.57 -10.04 -11.82
N ILE A 37 -6.91 -8.99 -11.08
CA ILE A 37 -6.64 -7.61 -11.48
C ILE A 37 -5.37 -7.17 -10.76
N SER A 38 -4.37 -6.75 -11.51
CA SER A 38 -3.14 -6.19 -10.98
C SER A 38 -3.25 -4.67 -10.91
N TYR A 39 -2.78 -4.09 -9.82
CA TYR A 39 -2.68 -2.64 -9.65
C TYR A 39 -1.29 -2.27 -9.18
N LEU A 40 -0.75 -1.21 -9.76
CA LEU A 40 0.47 -0.55 -9.34
C LEU A 40 0.13 0.91 -9.06
N TYR A 41 0.35 1.33 -7.81
CA TYR A 41 0.21 2.72 -7.38
C TYR A 41 1.58 3.30 -7.06
N ASP A 42 1.79 4.57 -7.42
CA ASP A 42 2.80 5.39 -6.74
C ASP A 42 2.17 5.91 -5.44
N VAL A 43 2.91 5.88 -4.33
CA VAL A 43 2.41 6.24 -3.00
C VAL A 43 3.31 7.27 -2.32
N PHE A 44 2.69 8.15 -1.56
CA PHE A 44 3.32 9.28 -0.89
C PHE A 44 2.76 9.41 0.52
N TYR A 45 3.63 9.49 1.51
CA TYR A 45 3.25 9.71 2.89
C TYR A 45 4.34 10.50 3.61
N GLU A 46 4.05 11.75 3.97
CA GLU A 46 4.94 12.63 4.74
C GLU A 46 6.39 12.63 4.20
N ASN A 47 7.26 11.85 4.84
CA ASN A 47 8.70 11.74 4.58
C ASN A 47 9.10 10.53 3.71
N ALA A 48 8.14 9.79 3.14
CA ALA A 48 8.39 8.57 2.39
C ALA A 48 7.60 8.53 1.08
N THR A 49 8.23 8.00 0.04
CA THR A 49 7.64 7.79 -1.27
C THR A 49 8.00 6.40 -1.79
N GLY A 50 7.11 5.83 -2.60
CA GLY A 50 7.42 4.59 -3.28
C GLY A 50 6.22 4.01 -4.00
N THR A 51 6.04 2.70 -3.93
CA THR A 51 5.03 1.99 -4.71
C THR A 51 4.22 1.01 -3.87
N LEU A 52 2.96 0.83 -4.26
CA LEU A 52 2.08 -0.22 -3.76
C LEU A 52 1.61 -1.08 -4.92
N ASN A 53 2.11 -2.31 -4.96
CA ASN A 53 1.65 -3.34 -5.87
C ASN A 53 0.61 -4.21 -5.18
N MET A 54 -0.48 -4.53 -5.88
CA MET A 54 -1.48 -5.47 -5.40
C MET A 54 -2.09 -6.30 -6.52
N MET A 55 -2.44 -7.55 -6.20
CA MET A 55 -3.28 -8.40 -7.04
C MET A 55 -4.57 -8.71 -6.30
N VAL A 56 -5.69 -8.49 -6.98
CA VAL A 56 -7.04 -8.64 -6.44
C VAL A 56 -7.77 -9.70 -7.24
N LYS A 57 -8.34 -10.68 -6.54
CA LYS A 57 -9.22 -11.70 -7.11
C LYS A 57 -10.56 -11.66 -6.38
N ASP A 58 -11.67 -11.56 -7.12
CA ASP A 58 -13.02 -11.52 -6.54
C ASP A 58 -13.20 -10.45 -5.43
N GLY A 59 -12.55 -9.29 -5.59
CA GLY A 59 -12.56 -8.20 -4.60
C GLY A 59 -11.67 -8.42 -3.37
N VAL A 60 -10.95 -9.54 -3.29
CA VAL A 60 -10.04 -9.87 -2.21
C VAL A 60 -8.59 -9.63 -2.65
N VAL A 61 -7.85 -8.90 -1.83
CA VAL A 61 -6.40 -8.71 -2.02
C VAL A 61 -5.68 -10.03 -1.67
N GLU A 62 -5.13 -10.70 -2.68
CA GLU A 62 -4.37 -11.95 -2.55
C GLU A 62 -2.88 -11.72 -2.40
N ILE A 63 -2.34 -10.73 -3.12
CA ILE A 63 -0.92 -10.36 -3.08
C ILE A 63 -0.85 -8.85 -2.88
N ALA A 64 0.04 -8.39 -2.00
CA ALA A 64 0.39 -6.99 -1.89
C ALA A 64 1.84 -6.81 -1.47
N ALA A 65 2.48 -5.80 -2.02
CA ALA A 65 3.82 -5.37 -1.67
C ALA A 65 3.88 -3.84 -1.65
N LEU A 66 4.20 -3.29 -0.48
CA LEU A 66 4.44 -1.87 -0.26
C LEU A 66 5.95 -1.64 -0.16
N ASN A 67 6.49 -0.85 -1.07
CA ASN A 67 7.87 -0.38 -1.03
C ASN A 67 7.85 1.13 -0.80
N LEU A 68 8.43 1.61 0.30
CA LEU A 68 8.51 3.04 0.63
C LEU A 68 9.92 3.62 0.43
N SER A 69 10.79 2.91 -0.30
CA SER A 69 12.20 3.29 -0.48
C SER A 69 13.00 3.40 0.82
N LEU A 70 12.52 2.77 1.89
CA LEU A 70 13.14 2.75 3.23
C LEU A 70 14.00 1.49 3.46
N GLY A 71 14.49 0.87 2.38
CA GLY A 71 15.30 -0.35 2.45
C GLY A 71 14.55 -1.63 2.83
N LYS A 72 13.23 -1.58 2.98
CA LYS A 72 12.37 -2.74 3.26
C LYS A 72 11.12 -2.74 2.38
N VAL A 73 10.79 -3.90 1.84
CA VAL A 73 9.50 -4.18 1.20
C VAL A 73 8.60 -4.87 2.21
N ILE A 74 7.38 -4.35 2.37
CA ILE A 74 6.38 -4.88 3.29
C ILE A 74 5.38 -5.67 2.45
N THR A 75 5.26 -6.97 2.71
CA THR A 75 4.29 -7.87 2.08
C THR A 75 3.21 -8.31 3.06
N LEU A 76 2.15 -8.96 2.56
CA LEU A 76 1.08 -9.53 3.40
C LEU A 76 1.60 -10.54 4.44
N ASP A 77 2.65 -11.29 4.10
CA ASP A 77 3.31 -12.24 5.01
C ASP A 77 4.05 -11.53 6.14
N SER A 78 4.62 -10.36 5.87
CA SER A 78 5.42 -9.61 6.82
C SER A 78 4.61 -8.69 7.75
N ASP A 79 3.45 -8.21 7.29
CA ASP A 79 2.52 -7.40 8.08
C ASP A 79 1.09 -7.58 7.57
N THR A 80 0.27 -8.29 8.37
CA THR A 80 -1.14 -8.56 8.03
C THR A 80 -2.00 -7.30 7.95
N ASN A 81 -1.56 -6.17 8.54
CA ASN A 81 -2.29 -4.90 8.41
C ASN A 81 -2.19 -4.32 6.99
N LEU A 82 -1.25 -4.78 6.16
CA LEU A 82 -1.13 -4.31 4.79
C LEU A 82 -2.42 -4.58 4.01
N LYS A 83 -3.10 -5.70 4.30
CA LYS A 83 -4.40 -6.01 3.70
C LYS A 83 -5.43 -4.90 3.95
N LYS A 84 -5.48 -4.34 5.16
CA LYS A 84 -6.39 -3.23 5.51
C LYS A 84 -6.03 -1.94 4.77
N LEU A 85 -4.74 -1.70 4.54
CA LEU A 85 -4.28 -0.55 3.78
C LEU A 85 -4.67 -0.69 2.30
N CYS A 86 -4.48 -1.86 1.71
CA CYS A 86 -4.90 -2.14 0.34
C CYS A 86 -6.42 -2.02 0.15
N THR A 87 -7.21 -2.56 1.10
CA THR A 87 -8.68 -2.39 1.07
C THR A 87 -9.07 -0.92 1.10
N PHE A 88 -8.44 -0.11 1.96
CA PHE A 88 -8.69 1.34 2.00
C PHE A 88 -8.41 2.01 0.64
N VAL A 89 -7.27 1.70 0.00
CA VAL A 89 -6.93 2.25 -1.33
C VAL A 89 -7.99 1.88 -2.38
N LEU A 90 -8.43 0.62 -2.41
CA LEU A 90 -9.43 0.15 -3.36
C LEU A 90 -10.82 0.75 -3.11
N GLU A 91 -11.17 1.01 -1.85
CA GLU A 91 -12.44 1.65 -1.49
C GLU A 91 -12.46 3.14 -1.82
N SER A 92 -11.32 3.83 -1.71
CA SER A 92 -11.19 5.26 -2.05
C SER A 92 -11.23 5.56 -3.55
N GLU A 93 -11.08 4.54 -4.41
CA GLU A 93 -11.21 4.67 -5.88
C GLU A 93 -12.66 4.48 -6.37
N LYS A 94 -13.59 4.07 -5.48
CA LYS A 94 -15.02 3.93 -5.81
C LYS A 94 -15.78 5.23 -5.59
#